data_AF-A0A2U1BID1-F1
#
_entry.id   AF-A0A2U1BID1-F1
#
_cell.length_a   1.000
_cell.length_b   1.000
_cell.length_c   1.000
_cell.angle_alpha   90.00
_cell.angle_beta   90.00
_cell.angle_gamma   90.00
#
_symmetry.space_group_name_H-M   'P 1'
#
loop_
_entity.id
_entity.type
_entity.pdbx_description
1 polymer ?
#
loop_
_entity_poly.entity_id
_entity_poly.type
_entity_poly.pdbx_seq_one_letter_code
_entity_poly.pdbx_strand_id
1 'polypeptide(L)'
;MNYQELSPQGETLLKEIIDLQASGQDNAAYWSKRFDGLSMQQDTLLRDTFRELRECGYVHIQWADNIPYYLSLTVDGQNYFTNKKAAKKAERKLSRREWRIAVISAIIGGMVGLIPWICTLIGGGQ
;
A
#
# COMPACT_ATOMS: atom_id res chain seq x y z
N MET A 1 -0.68 13.46 5.67
CA MET A 1 -0.24 12.16 5.14
C MET A 1 -1.48 11.39 4.71
N ASN A 2 -1.74 11.33 3.41
CA ASN A 2 -2.86 10.57 2.84
C ASN A 2 -2.24 9.39 2.06
N TYR A 3 -1.94 8.29 2.75
CA TYR A 3 -1.41 7.11 2.08
C TYR A 3 -2.53 6.44 1.28
N GLN A 4 -2.33 6.33 -0.03
CA GLN A 4 -3.22 5.65 -0.95
C GLN A 4 -2.44 4.53 -1.66
N GLU A 5 -2.92 3.29 -1.59
CA GLU A 5 -2.25 2.18 -2.27
C GLU A 5 -2.35 2.39 -3.79
N LEU A 6 -1.24 2.13 -4.48
CA LEU A 6 -1.13 2.27 -5.93
C LEU A 6 -1.37 0.90 -6.56
N SER A 7 -1.73 0.89 -7.84
CA SER A 7 -1.65 -0.32 -8.65
C SER A 7 -0.22 -0.87 -8.67
N PRO A 8 -0.02 -2.18 -8.90
CA PRO A 8 1.32 -2.76 -9.04
C PRO A 8 2.17 -2.09 -10.14
N GLN A 9 1.52 -1.60 -11.19
CA GLN A 9 2.14 -0.85 -12.28
C GLN A 9 2.55 0.55 -11.81
N GLY A 10 1.68 1.23 -11.06
CA GLY A 10 1.96 2.51 -10.41
C GLY A 10 3.15 2.45 -9.46
N GLU A 11 3.27 1.38 -8.67
CA GLU A 11 4.42 1.19 -7.78
C GLU A 11 5.73 0.97 -8.55
N THR A 12 5.66 0.19 -9.63
CA THR A 12 6.81 -0.07 -10.49
C THR A 12 7.28 1.22 -11.15
N LEU A 13 6.34 2.00 -11.69
CA LEU A 13 6.63 3.29 -12.30
C LEU A 13 7.14 4.31 -11.28
N LEU A 14 6.53 4.41 -10.09
CA LEU A 14 7.02 5.30 -9.03
C LEU A 14 8.47 5.00 -8.66
N LYS A 15 8.81 3.71 -8.57
CA LYS A 15 10.18 3.28 -8.30
C LYS A 15 11.13 3.65 -9.45
N GLU A 16 10.74 3.43 -10.69
CA GLU A 16 11.50 3.86 -11.89
C GLU A 16 11.79 5.36 -11.87
N ILE A 17 10.81 6.18 -11.47
CA ILE A 17 10.95 7.64 -11.33
C ILE A 17 11.93 8.01 -10.22
N ILE A 18 11.83 7.36 -9.05
CA ILE A 18 12.75 7.57 -7.91
C ILE A 18 14.19 7.23 -8.32
N ASP A 19 14.39 6.07 -8.96
CA ASP A 19 15.69 5.61 -9.40
C ASP A 19 16.27 6.55 -10.48
N LEU A 20 15.44 7.02 -11.42
CA LEU A 20 15.83 8.00 -12.44
C LEU A 20 16.31 9.31 -11.80
N GLN A 21 15.55 9.88 -10.88
CA GLN A 21 15.92 11.12 -10.20
C GLN A 21 17.20 10.97 -9.37
N ALA A 22 17.41 9.80 -8.74
CA ALA A 22 18.64 9.53 -8.00
C ALA A 22 19.86 9.33 -8.91
N SER A 23 19.66 8.84 -10.14
CA SER A 23 20.73 8.57 -11.11
C SER A 23 21.31 9.83 -11.77
N GLY A 24 20.59 10.96 -11.71
CA GLY A 24 20.99 12.21 -12.38
C GLY A 24 20.95 12.15 -13.92
N GLN A 25 20.33 11.12 -14.50
CA GLN A 25 20.13 11.04 -15.95
C GLN A 25 19.16 12.13 -16.44
N ASP A 26 19.31 12.52 -17.70
CA ASP A 26 18.40 13.45 -18.34
C ASP A 26 17.00 12.86 -18.46
N ASN A 27 16.03 13.54 -17.87
CA ASN A 27 14.65 13.07 -17.77
C ASN A 27 14.00 12.97 -19.16
N ALA A 28 14.19 13.99 -20.01
CA ALA A 28 13.55 14.03 -21.33
C ALA A 28 14.09 12.93 -22.25
N ALA A 29 15.41 12.72 -22.29
CA ALA A 29 16.05 11.67 -23.08
C ALA A 29 15.62 10.27 -22.61
N TYR A 30 15.55 10.05 -21.29
CA TYR A 30 15.09 8.78 -20.73
C TYR A 30 13.67 8.45 -21.17
N TRP A 31 12.72 9.37 -20.95
CA TRP A 31 11.32 9.14 -21.29
C TRP A 31 11.09 9.07 -22.79
N SER A 32 11.78 9.89 -23.59
CA SER A 32 11.72 9.78 -25.05
C SER A 32 12.04 8.36 -25.51
N LYS A 33 13.13 7.78 -25.02
CA LYS A 33 13.50 6.40 -25.33
C LYS A 33 12.50 5.38 -24.78
N ARG A 34 11.95 5.64 -23.59
CA ARG A 34 10.96 4.77 -22.95
C ARG A 34 9.68 4.68 -23.77
N PHE A 35 9.24 5.78 -24.37
CA PHE A 35 8.03 5.89 -25.18
C PHE A 35 8.23 5.40 -26.63
N ASP A 36 9.41 5.59 -27.22
CA ASP A 36 9.71 5.26 -28.63
C ASP A 36 9.50 3.77 -28.98
N GLY A 37 9.73 2.87 -28.02
CA GLY A 37 9.60 1.42 -28.22
C GLY A 37 8.24 0.82 -27.86
N LEU A 38 7.24 1.62 -27.48
CA LEU A 38 5.97 1.12 -26.98
C LEU A 38 4.94 0.92 -28.11
N SER A 39 4.21 -0.19 -28.04
CA SER A 39 2.95 -0.31 -28.78
C SER A 39 1.92 0.70 -28.25
N MET A 40 0.92 1.03 -29.07
CA MET A 40 -0.16 1.95 -28.68
C MET A 40 -0.85 1.56 -27.36
N GLN A 41 -1.04 0.27 -27.10
CA GLN A 41 -1.64 -0.22 -25.86
C GLN A 41 -0.71 0.00 -24.66
N GLN A 42 0.59 -0.23 -24.83
CA GLN A 42 1.59 -0.02 -23.78
C GLN A 42 1.80 1.47 -23.49
N ASP A 43 1.80 2.32 -24.52
CA ASP A 43 1.82 3.78 -24.37
C ASP A 43 0.61 4.26 -23.57
N THR A 44 -0.59 3.83 -23.96
CA THR A 44 -1.84 4.18 -23.26
C THR A 44 -1.77 3.76 -21.79
N LEU A 45 -1.36 2.52 -21.51
CA LEU A 45 -1.20 2.01 -20.15
C LEU A 45 -0.18 2.82 -19.35
N LEU A 46 0.95 3.17 -19.94
CA LEU A 46 1.99 3.97 -19.28
C LEU A 46 1.46 5.38 -18.93
N ARG A 47 0.74 6.02 -19.84
CA ARG A 47 0.10 7.33 -19.61
C ARG A 47 -0.96 7.25 -18.52
N ASP A 48 -1.77 6.20 -18.51
CA ASP A 48 -2.76 5.96 -17.46
C ASP A 48 -2.10 5.76 -16.10
N THR A 49 -0.97 5.06 -16.07
CA THR A 49 -0.19 4.86 -14.84
C THR A 49 0.39 6.19 -14.33
N PHE A 50 0.89 7.04 -15.23
CA PHE A 50 1.31 8.41 -14.88
C PHE A 50 0.17 9.26 -14.34
N ARG A 51 -1.03 9.12 -14.91
CA ARG A 51 -2.25 9.79 -14.43
C ARG A 51 -2.59 9.33 -13.01
N GLU A 52 -2.56 8.03 -12.73
CA GLU A 52 -2.78 7.48 -11.38
C GLU A 52 -1.84 8.12 -10.35
N LEU A 53 -0.53 8.15 -10.66
CA LEU A 53 0.49 8.73 -9.78
C LEU A 53 0.22 10.22 -9.48
N ARG A 54 -0.23 10.97 -10.49
CA ARG A 54 -0.57 12.39 -10.35
C ARG A 54 -1.84 12.59 -9.54
N GLU A 55 -2.88 11.81 -9.80
CA GLU A 55 -4.17 11.88 -9.09
C GLU A 55 -4.02 11.51 -7.61
N CYS A 56 -3.14 10.56 -7.30
CA CYS A 56 -2.78 10.22 -5.91
C CYS A 56 -1.82 11.23 -5.26
N GLY A 57 -1.36 12.25 -6.00
CA GLY A 57 -0.50 13.31 -5.46
C GLY A 57 0.95 12.89 -5.21
N TYR A 58 1.44 11.80 -5.82
CA TYR A 58 2.81 11.32 -5.63
C TYR A 58 3.83 11.98 -6.55
N VAL A 59 3.38 12.52 -7.68
CA VAL A 59 4.22 13.18 -8.68
C VAL A 59 3.55 14.43 -9.22
N HIS A 60 4.38 15.39 -9.63
CA HIS A 60 3.95 16.44 -10.57
C HIS A 60 4.57 16.17 -11.93
N ILE A 61 3.73 16.25 -12.97
CA ILE A 61 4.11 15.97 -14.35
C ILE A 61 3.64 17.12 -15.24
N GLN A 62 4.52 17.55 -16.14
CA GLN A 62 4.15 18.36 -17.30
C GLN A 62 4.58 17.64 -18.58
N TRP A 63 3.68 17.66 -19.56
CA TRP A 63 3.85 16.99 -20.84
C TRP A 63 4.24 18.00 -21.92
N ALA A 64 5.17 17.61 -22.78
CA ALA A 64 5.52 18.29 -24.03
C ALA A 64 5.85 17.23 -25.07
N ASP A 65 5.46 17.43 -26.34
CA ASP A 65 5.77 16.50 -27.44
C ASP A 65 5.43 15.02 -27.13
N ASN A 66 4.31 14.78 -26.46
CA ASN A 66 3.84 13.47 -25.99
C ASN A 66 4.75 12.75 -24.97
N ILE A 67 5.77 13.42 -24.42
CA ILE A 67 6.65 12.89 -23.37
C ILE A 67 6.56 13.74 -22.08
N PRO A 68 6.81 13.16 -20.90
CA PRO A 68 6.87 13.91 -19.65
C PRO A 68 8.21 14.66 -19.56
N TYR A 69 8.20 15.93 -19.95
CA TYR A 69 9.41 16.77 -19.94
C TYR A 69 9.79 17.21 -18.53
N TYR A 70 8.81 17.59 -17.71
CA TYR A 70 9.02 17.92 -16.30
C TYR A 70 8.37 16.87 -15.41
N LEU A 71 9.17 16.26 -14.54
CA LEU A 71 8.73 15.23 -13.61
C LEU A 71 9.41 15.44 -12.25
N SER A 72 8.61 15.73 -11.22
CA SER A 72 9.11 15.93 -9.85
C SER A 72 8.34 15.05 -8.86
N LEU A 73 9.05 14.45 -7.91
CA LEU A 73 8.42 13.70 -6.81
C LEU A 73 7.89 14.65 -5.74
N THR A 74 6.70 14.36 -5.21
CA THR A 74 6.21 15.02 -4.00
C THR A 74 6.84 14.37 -2.77
N VAL A 75 6.72 15.04 -1.61
CA VAL A 75 7.15 14.47 -0.33
C VAL A 75 6.44 13.15 -0.03
N ASP A 76 5.16 13.05 -0.39
CA ASP A 76 4.40 11.81 -0.22
C ASP A 76 4.87 10.72 -1.20
N GLY A 77 5.22 11.08 -2.44
CA GLY A 77 5.79 10.15 -3.42
C GLY A 77 7.13 9.58 -2.99
N GLN A 78 8.04 10.41 -2.47
CA GLN A 78 9.32 9.95 -1.92
C GLN A 78 9.14 8.99 -0.73
N ASN A 79 8.13 9.26 0.11
CA ASN A 79 7.87 8.46 1.31
C ASN A 79 6.91 7.28 1.07
N TYR A 80 6.45 7.05 -0.17
CA TYR A 80 5.42 6.07 -0.49
C TYR A 80 5.71 4.67 0.08
N PHE A 81 6.88 4.10 -0.21
CA PHE A 81 7.22 2.75 0.23
C PHE A 81 7.37 2.62 1.76
N THR A 82 7.80 3.70 2.41
CA THR A 82 7.85 3.78 3.88
C THR A 82 6.44 3.82 4.46
N ASN A 83 5.57 4.66 3.90
CA ASN A 83 4.18 4.80 4.29
C ASN A 83 3.40 3.49 4.08
N LYS A 84 3.61 2.80 2.95
CA LYS A 84 3.05 1.47 2.68
C LYS A 84 3.42 0.44 3.74
N LYS A 85 4.70 0.39 4.13
CA LYS A 85 5.17 -0.51 5.20
C LYS A 85 4.52 -0.15 6.55
N ALA A 86 4.39 1.14 6.85
CA ALA A 86 3.75 1.61 8.08
C ALA A 86 2.25 1.24 8.11
N ALA A 87 1.53 1.44 7.02
CA ALA A 87 0.12 1.06 6.86
C ALA A 87 -0.07 -0.46 7.08
N LYS A 88 0.70 -1.30 6.36
CA LYS A 88 0.63 -2.76 6.53
C LYS A 88 0.97 -3.22 7.95
N LYS A 89 1.88 -2.52 8.63
CA LYS A 89 2.21 -2.80 10.04
C LYS A 89 1.05 -2.42 10.98
N ALA A 90 0.34 -1.33 10.70
CA ALA A 90 -0.84 -0.91 11.45
C ALA A 90 -2.00 -1.90 11.29
N GLU A 91 -2.28 -2.35 10.07
CA GLU A 91 -3.30 -3.37 9.77
C GLU A 91 -3.02 -4.69 10.51
N ARG A 92 -1.78 -5.17 10.46
CA ARG A 92 -1.36 -6.38 11.22
C ARG A 92 -1.46 -6.20 12.74
N LYS A 93 -1.30 -4.97 13.26
CA LYS A 93 -1.49 -4.69 14.68
C LYS A 93 -2.97 -4.71 15.05
N LEU A 94 -3.85 -4.15 14.20
CA LEU A 94 -5.30 -4.16 14.39
C LEU A 94 -5.82 -5.60 14.40
N SER A 95 -5.49 -6.38 13.37
CA SER A 95 -5.87 -7.80 13.26
C SER A 95 -5.43 -8.63 14.48
N ARG A 96 -4.22 -8.39 15.00
CA ARG A 96 -3.77 -9.04 16.25
C ARG A 96 -4.58 -8.64 17.47
N ARG A 97 -5.08 -7.40 17.56
CA ARG A 97 -5.95 -6.95 18.66
C ARG A 97 -7.30 -7.64 18.59
N GLU A 98 -7.88 -7.75 17.40
CA GLU A 98 -9.14 -8.47 17.18
C GLU A 98 -9.01 -9.94 17.58
N TRP A 99 -7.93 -10.59 17.16
CA TRP A 99 -7.67 -11.98 17.53
C TRP A 99 -7.49 -12.15 19.04
N ARG A 100 -6.79 -11.24 19.70
CA ARG A 100 -6.64 -11.25 21.17
C ARG A 100 -7.99 -11.13 21.89
N ILE A 101 -8.91 -10.29 21.40
CA ILE A 101 -10.25 -10.15 21.98
C ILE A 101 -11.02 -11.47 21.84
N ALA A 102 -11.01 -12.08 20.64
CA ALA A 102 -11.68 -13.35 20.40
C ALA A 102 -11.16 -14.49 21.31
N VAL A 103 -9.84 -14.55 21.53
CA VAL A 103 -9.23 -15.51 22.45
C VAL A 103 -9.68 -15.28 23.90
N ILE A 104 -9.66 -14.03 24.38
CA ILE A 104 -10.12 -13.70 25.73
C ILE A 104 -11.61 -14.05 25.91
N SER A 105 -12.46 -13.76 24.92
CA SER A 105 -13.88 -14.11 24.99
C SER A 105 -14.13 -15.62 25.02
N ALA A 106 -13.36 -16.41 24.27
CA ALA A 106 -13.48 -17.87 24.28
C ALA A 106 -13.12 -18.46 25.65
N ILE A 107 -12.07 -17.92 26.30
CA ILE A 107 -11.64 -18.34 27.64
C ILE A 107 -12.71 -18.02 28.69
N ILE A 108 -13.29 -16.81 28.68
CA ILE A 108 -14.34 -16.41 29.64
C ILE A 108 -15.61 -17.24 29.44
N GLY A 109 -16.06 -17.43 28.19
CA GLY A 109 -17.22 -18.26 27.88
C GLY A 109 -17.06 -19.72 28.32
N GLY A 110 -15.86 -20.29 28.13
CA GLY A 110 -15.52 -21.63 28.60
C GLY A 110 -15.56 -21.76 30.13
N MET A 111 -15.10 -20.74 30.86
CA MET A 111 -15.17 -20.75 32.34
C MET A 111 -16.59 -20.64 32.87
N VAL A 112 -17.45 -19.79 32.29
CA VAL A 112 -18.85 -19.65 32.71
C VAL A 112 -19.66 -20.92 32.42
N GLY A 113 -19.39 -21.59 31.29
CA GLY A 113 -20.06 -22.84 30.92
C GLY A 113 -19.75 -24.04 31.82
N LEU A 114 -18.65 -23.99 32.60
CA LEU A 114 -18.25 -25.08 33.51
C LEU A 114 -18.80 -24.91 34.94
N ILE A 115 -19.38 -23.75 35.28
CA ILE A 115 -19.93 -23.47 36.62
C ILE A 115 -21.07 -24.43 37.00
N PRO A 116 -22.04 -24.77 36.11
CA PRO A 116 -23.10 -25.73 36.46
C PRO A 116 -22.59 -27.15 36.77
N TRP A 117 -21.46 -27.57 36.16
CA TRP A 117 -20.90 -28.92 36.32
C TRP A 117 -20.10 -29.08 37.61
N ILE A 118 -19.44 -28.02 38.06
CA ILE A 118 -18.75 -28.00 39.37
C ILE A 118 -19.77 -28.02 40.52
N CYS A 119 -20.90 -27.32 40.38
CA CYS A 119 -21.97 -27.36 41.38
C CYS A 119 -22.63 -28.74 41.53
N THR A 120 -22.71 -29.54 40.46
CA THR A 120 -23.24 -30.91 40.53
C THR A 120 -22.27 -31.89 41.20
N LEU A 121 -20.96 -31.64 41.10
CA LEU A 121 -19.91 -32.48 41.70
C LEU A 121 -19.73 -32.27 43.21
N ILE A 122 -20.09 -31.08 43.74
CA ILE A 122 -19.98 -30.76 45.17
C ILE A 122 -21.32 -31.00 45.90
N GLY A 123 -22.46 -30.96 45.21
CA GLY A 123 -23.80 -31.16 45.81
C GLY A 123 -24.34 -32.59 45.80
N GLY A 124 -23.69 -33.53 45.08
CA GLY A 124 -24.16 -34.92 44.94
C GLY A 124 -23.75 -35.88 46.06
N GLY A 125 -23.28 -35.36 47.20
CA GLY A 125 -22.88 -36.14 48.38
C GLY A 125 -23.83 -35.93 49.57
N GLN A 126 -25.08 -36.37 49.45
CA GLN A 126 -25.93 -36.78 50.58
C GLN A 126 -26.83 -37.94 50.14
#